data_AF-A0A6P0NJW4-F1
#
_entry.id   AF-A0A6P0NJW4-F1
#
_cell.length_a   1.000
_cell.length_b   1.000
_cell.length_c   1.000
_cell.angle_alpha   90.00
_cell.angle_beta   90.00
_cell.angle_gamma   90.00
#
_symmetry.space_group_name_H-M   'P 1'
#
loop_
_entity.id
_entity.type
_entity.pdbx_description
1 polymer ?
#
loop_
_entity_poly.entity_id
_entity_poly.type
_entity_poly.pdbx_seq_one_letter_code
_entity_poly.pdbx_strand_id
1 'polypeptide(L)'
;WIHRDDIVQAVEFARQHRCQGIYNVVNDLKLTTRELTDKICDRYNLPKVLWDSSQPNFRTNNARVHNQKLKVAGYELIHAETLI
;
A
#
# COMPACT_ATOMS: atom_id res chain seq x y z
N TRP A 1 -0.65 0.05 1.20
CA TRP A 1 0.40 0.94 1.73
C TRP A 1 0.96 1.75 0.58
N ILE A 2 1.61 2.89 0.82
CA ILE A 2 2.22 3.69 -0.24
C ILE A 2 3.34 4.55 0.35
N HIS A 3 4.44 4.70 -0.38
CA HIS A 3 5.53 5.59 0.03
C HIS A 3 5.17 7.05 -0.26
N ARG A 4 5.69 7.99 0.55
CA ARG A 4 5.39 9.43 0.39
C ARG A 4 5.75 9.96 -1.00
N ASP A 5 6.90 9.56 -1.52
CA ASP A 5 7.41 10.09 -2.79
C ASP A 5 6.51 9.66 -3.97
N ASP A 6 5.92 8.47 -3.90
CA ASP A 6 4.91 8.02 -4.87
C ASP A 6 3.59 8.79 -4.77
N ILE A 7 3.21 9.29 -3.59
CA ILE A 7 2.04 10.17 -3.48
C ILE A 7 2.30 11.48 -4.23
N VAL A 8 3.46 12.09 -3.99
CA VAL A 8 3.82 13.37 -4.63
C VAL A 8 3.91 13.21 -6.14
N GLN A 9 4.59 12.17 -6.61
CA GLN A 9 4.71 11.90 -8.05
C GLN A 9 3.37 11.54 -8.70
N ALA A 10 2.50 10.76 -8.03
CA ALA A 10 1.19 10.42 -8.59
C ALA A 10 0.30 11.65 -8.78
N VAL A 11 0.37 12.64 -7.87
CA VAL A 11 -0.35 13.92 -8.01
C VAL A 11 0.17 14.71 -9.21
N GLU A 12 1.49 14.83 -9.36
CA GLU A 12 2.08 15.54 -10.49
C GLU A 12 1.79 14.82 -11.82
N PHE A 13 1.86 13.49 -11.83
CA PHE A 13 1.47 12.67 -12.97
C PHE A 13 0.01 12.92 -13.37
N ALA A 14 -0.91 12.93 -12.40
CA ALA A 14 -2.33 13.18 -12.66
C ALA A 14 -2.58 14.56 -13.27
N ARG A 15 -1.83 15.57 -12.80
CA ARG A 15 -1.87 16.94 -13.34
C ARG A 15 -1.37 16.98 -14.79
N GLN A 16 -0.22 16.37 -15.07
CA GLN A 16 0.41 16.36 -16.40
C GLN A 16 -0.44 15.61 -17.44
N HIS A 17 -1.00 14.46 -17.05
CA HIS A 17 -1.76 13.58 -17.94
C HIS A 17 -3.27 13.87 -17.93
N ARG A 18 -3.70 14.92 -17.20
CA ARG A 18 -5.11 15.34 -17.04
C ARG A 18 -6.03 14.16 -16.68
N CYS A 19 -5.57 13.28 -15.80
CA CYS A 19 -6.27 12.07 -15.42
C CYS A 19 -7.70 12.38 -14.94
N GLN A 20 -8.67 11.54 -15.32
CA GLN A 20 -10.09 11.72 -14.99
C GLN A 20 -10.64 10.59 -14.11
N GLY A 21 -11.47 10.97 -13.15
CA GLY A 21 -12.09 10.07 -12.18
C GLY A 21 -11.14 9.62 -11.08
N ILE A 22 -11.43 8.46 -10.48
CA ILE A 22 -10.75 7.99 -9.27
C ILE A 22 -9.60 7.03 -9.63
N TYR A 23 -8.44 7.21 -9.00
CA TYR A 23 -7.27 6.34 -9.12
C TYR A 23 -6.79 5.94 -7.73
N ASN A 24 -6.54 4.66 -7.54
CA ASN A 24 -5.96 4.16 -6.29
C ASN A 24 -4.45 4.32 -6.34
N VAL A 25 -3.90 5.13 -5.43
CA VAL A 25 -2.45 5.28 -5.25
C VAL A 25 -2.03 4.36 -4.10
N VAL A 26 -1.69 3.13 -4.46
CA VAL A 26 -1.27 2.08 -3.52
C VAL A 26 -0.12 1.29 -4.16
N ASN A 27 0.79 0.78 -3.33
CA ASN A 27 1.89 -0.07 -3.77
C ASN A 27 1.39 -1.48 -4.17
N ASP A 28 2.31 -2.31 -4.64
CA ASP A 28 1.99 -3.64 -5.17
C ASP A 28 1.84 -4.71 -4.09
N LEU A 29 2.29 -4.41 -2.87
CA LEU A 29 2.20 -5.33 -1.75
C LEU A 29 0.75 -5.68 -1.41
N LYS A 30 0.43 -6.98 -1.50
CA LYS A 30 -0.85 -7.55 -1.08
C LYS A 30 -0.71 -8.29 0.25
N LEU A 31 -0.26 -7.57 1.26
CA LEU A 31 -0.05 -8.09 2.61
C LEU A 31 -1.23 -7.74 3.53
N THR A 32 -1.60 -8.68 4.37
CA THR A 32 -2.39 -8.40 5.58
C THR A 32 -1.56 -7.59 6.58
N THR A 33 -2.24 -6.94 7.54
CA THR A 33 -1.55 -6.23 8.64
C THR A 33 -0.60 -7.15 9.39
N ARG A 34 -0.98 -8.41 9.62
CA ARG A 34 -0.12 -9.40 10.28
C ARG A 34 1.16 -9.65 9.50
N GLU A 35 1.04 -9.96 8.22
CA GLU A 35 2.21 -10.24 7.37
C GLU A 35 3.11 -9.01 7.22
N LEU A 36 2.54 -7.81 7.15
CA LEU A 36 3.31 -6.57 7.15
C LEU A 36 4.11 -6.41 8.45
N THR A 37 3.43 -6.50 9.60
CA THR A 37 4.06 -6.38 10.92
C THR A 37 5.18 -7.41 11.09
N ASP A 38 4.93 -8.65 10.69
CA ASP A 38 5.92 -9.72 10.78
C ASP A 38 7.16 -9.39 9.94
N LYS A 39 6.98 -8.91 8.70
CA LYS A 39 8.11 -8.49 7.84
C LYS A 39 8.88 -7.28 8.40
N ILE A 40 8.19 -6.36 9.07
CA ILE A 40 8.83 -5.24 9.76
C ILE A 40 9.68 -5.77 10.92
N CYS A 41 9.13 -6.65 11.77
CA CYS A 41 9.87 -7.27 12.86
C CYS A 41 11.12 -8.01 12.36
N ASP A 42 11.01 -8.80 11.27
CA ASP A 42 12.15 -9.50 10.68
C ASP A 42 13.25 -8.54 10.23
N ARG A 43 12.88 -7.45 9.53
CA ARG A 43 13.86 -6.47 9.02
C ARG A 43 14.67 -5.83 10.14
N TYR A 44 14.06 -5.59 11.29
CA TYR A 44 14.70 -4.93 12.43
C TYR A 44 15.17 -5.90 13.52
N ASN A 45 15.14 -7.21 13.27
CA ASN A 45 15.51 -8.25 14.23
C ASN A 45 14.75 -8.13 15.56
N LEU A 46 13.45 -7.84 15.48
CA LEU A 46 12.55 -7.71 16.62
C LEU A 46 11.74 -8.99 16.84
N PRO A 47 11.34 -9.30 18.08
CA PRO A 47 10.37 -10.35 18.34
C PRO A 47 9.06 -10.12 17.60
N LYS A 48 8.40 -11.21 17.20
CA LYS A 48 7.09 -11.16 16.53
C LYS A 48 5.99 -10.70 17.48
N VAL A 49 4.98 -10.02 16.95
CA VAL A 49 3.83 -9.57 17.72
C VAL A 49 2.93 -10.76 18.07
N LEU A 50 2.51 -10.84 19.33
CA LEU A 50 1.46 -11.75 19.78
C LEU A 50 0.10 -11.12 19.52
N TRP A 51 -0.73 -11.81 18.74
CA TRP A 51 -2.04 -11.31 18.33
C TRP A 51 -3.13 -11.94 19.20
N ASP A 52 -3.94 -11.11 19.85
CA ASP A 52 -5.09 -11.55 20.62
C ASP A 52 -6.25 -11.97 19.70
N SER A 53 -6.52 -13.28 19.63
CA SER A 53 -7.60 -13.85 18.83
C SER A 53 -8.98 -13.70 19.44
N SER A 54 -9.09 -13.27 20.70
CA SER A 54 -10.36 -13.04 21.39
C SER A 54 -11.00 -11.70 21.01
N GLN A 55 -10.20 -10.77 20.48
CA GLN A 55 -10.70 -9.46 20.05
C GLN A 55 -11.52 -9.58 18.77
N PRO A 56 -12.67 -8.91 18.67
CA PRO A 56 -13.47 -8.88 17.46
C PRO A 56 -12.66 -8.25 16.32
N ASN A 57 -12.75 -8.88 15.15
CA ASN A 57 -12.04 -8.42 13.97
C ASN A 57 -12.72 -7.14 13.45
N PHE A 58 -12.18 -5.95 13.77
CA PHE A 58 -12.65 -4.64 13.31
C PHE A 58 -12.46 -4.39 11.80
N ARG A 59 -12.62 -5.42 10.95
CA ARG A 59 -12.43 -5.33 9.50
C ARG A 59 -13.73 -4.95 8.82
N THR A 60 -14.15 -3.70 8.96
CA THR A 60 -15.30 -3.21 8.17
C THR A 60 -14.97 -3.01 6.69
N ASN A 61 -13.68 -2.91 6.28
CA ASN A 61 -13.34 -2.72 4.86
C ASN A 61 -11.87 -3.12 4.50
N ASN A 62 -11.49 -4.39 4.65
CA ASN A 62 -10.26 -4.91 4.03
C ASN A 62 -10.48 -5.17 2.53
N ALA A 63 -10.87 -4.14 1.77
CA ALA A 63 -10.90 -4.23 0.32
C ALA A 63 -9.44 -4.33 -0.17
N ARG A 64 -9.12 -5.40 -0.92
CA ARG A 64 -7.85 -5.44 -1.66
C ARG A 64 -7.91 -4.36 -2.73
N VAL A 65 -7.18 -3.27 -2.51
CA VAL A 65 -7.14 -2.15 -3.44
C VAL A 65 -6.12 -2.43 -4.54
N HIS A 66 -6.53 -2.27 -5.79
CA HIS A 66 -5.68 -2.43 -6.97
C HIS A 66 -5.33 -1.06 -7.58
N ASN A 67 -4.07 -0.90 -8.01
CA ASN A 67 -3.55 0.28 -8.71
C ASN A 67 -3.52 0.11 -10.24
N GLN A 68 -4.18 -0.93 -10.78
CA GLN A 68 -4.12 -1.27 -12.21
C GLN A 68 -4.50 -0.08 -13.11
N LYS A 69 -5.53 0.68 -12.75
CA LYS A 69 -5.95 1.88 -13.52
C LYS A 69 -4.83 2.92 -13.60
N LEU A 70 -4.06 3.11 -12.53
CA LEU A 70 -2.94 4.06 -12.46
C LEU A 70 -1.79 3.59 -13.34
N LYS A 71 -1.45 2.30 -13.29
CA LYS A 71 -0.42 1.67 -14.13
C LYS A 71 -0.78 1.71 -15.62
N VAL A 72 -2.03 1.39 -15.97
CA VAL A 72 -2.54 1.45 -17.36
C VAL A 72 -2.49 2.88 -17.90
N ALA A 73 -2.64 3.90 -17.06
CA ALA A 73 -2.48 5.28 -17.47
C ALA A 73 -1.01 5.66 -17.78
N GLY A 74 -0.03 4.83 -17.39
CA GLY A 74 1.40 5.05 -17.63
C GLY A 74 2.20 5.48 -16.40
N TYR A 75 1.62 5.44 -15.20
CA TYR A 75 2.36 5.78 -13.98
C TYR A 75 3.20 4.60 -13.49
N GLU A 76 4.47 4.86 -13.18
CA GLU A 76 5.42 3.91 -12.62
C GLU A 76 5.71 4.24 -11.15
N LEU A 77 5.63 3.24 -10.28
CA LEU A 77 5.93 3.40 -8.85
C LEU A 77 7.46 3.43 -8.65
N ILE A 78 7.94 4.43 -7.90
CA ILE A 78 9.32 4.46 -7.40
C ILE A 78 9.53 3.30 -6.42
N HIS A 79 8.53 3.08 -5.55
CA HIS A 79 8.59 2.18 -4.41
C HIS A 79 7.49 1.12 -4.48
N ALA A 80 7.50 0.32 -5.55
CA ALA A 80 6.48 -0.69 -5.82
C ALA A 80 6.26 -1.68 -4.65
N GLU A 81 7.31 -2.01 -3.91
CA GLU A 81 7.29 -3.01 -2.83
C GLU A 81 7.80 -2.50 -1.48
N THR A 82 7.80 -1.18 -1.26
CA THR A 82 8.25 -0.64 0.04
C THR A 82 7.31 -1.07 1.17
N LEU A 83 7.92 -1.60 2.23
CA LEU A 83 7.21 -2.08 3.43
C LEU A 83 6.86 -0.92 4.38
N ILE A 84 7.75 0.06 4.49
CA ILE A 84 7.61 1.36 5.18
C ILE A 84 8.74 2.27 4.70
#